data_AF-A0A948VFR0-F1
#
_entry.id   AF-A0A948VFR0-F1
#
_cell.length_a   1.000
_cell.length_b   1.000
_cell.length_c   1.000
_cell.angle_alpha   90.00
_cell.angle_beta   90.00
_cell.angle_gamma   90.00
#
_symmetry.space_group_name_H-M   'P 1'
#
loop_
_entity.id
_entity.type
_entity.pdbx_description
1 polymer ?
#
loop_
_entity_poly.entity_id
_entity_poly.type
_entity_poly.pdbx_seq_one_letter_code
_entity_poly.pdbx_strand_id
1 'polypeptide(L)'
;MTHSLHRRGTTENLSGDYVMLCLTAIGFNDENHDPKLAEFLRIALRHDPVNIGAISHGNMYSSSKEEVVDNAHGIVHAVFVKQDQVIDTLKDLEKAGLGMSVVVSGIFEKVDECLDKAGLKHHTANFSLGIWGKTEKLPGNDILEIHTMCGHAMISANLIKSMADEVKTGRKTADDAAKVLAPQCACGIFNPDRAAKLLTAMAKK
;
A
#
# COMPACT_ATOMS: atom_id res chain seq x y z
N MET A 1 3.36 8.44 12.28
CA MET A 1 4.27 8.36 11.10
C MET A 1 3.57 7.60 9.99
N THR A 2 3.48 8.16 8.79
CA THR A 2 2.99 7.44 7.60
C THR A 2 4.12 6.57 7.06
N HIS A 3 4.21 5.33 7.52
CA HIS A 3 5.25 4.39 7.08
C HIS A 3 5.18 4.09 5.57
N SER A 4 4.04 4.31 4.93
CA SER A 4 3.86 4.24 3.46
C SER A 4 4.61 5.33 2.67
N LEU A 5 5.16 6.35 3.33
CA LEU A 5 5.70 7.56 2.67
C LEU A 5 6.96 7.31 1.85
N HIS A 6 7.88 6.47 2.34
CA HIS A 6 9.13 6.19 1.63
C HIS A 6 9.02 4.89 0.84
N ARG A 7 8.78 5.01 -0.47
CA ARG A 7 8.85 3.89 -1.42
C ARG A 7 9.92 4.15 -2.45
N ARG A 8 10.86 3.22 -2.57
CA ARG A 8 11.95 3.31 -3.54
C ARG A 8 11.49 2.72 -4.87
N GLY A 9 11.81 3.38 -5.97
CA GLY A 9 11.42 2.95 -7.31
C GLY A 9 11.77 3.98 -8.37
N THR A 10 11.59 3.61 -9.64
CA THR A 10 11.57 4.57 -10.75
C THR A 10 10.16 5.14 -10.90
N THR A 11 10.03 6.25 -11.63
CA THR A 11 8.73 6.84 -11.97
C THR A 11 7.80 5.82 -12.61
N GLU A 12 8.32 4.97 -13.50
CA GLU A 12 7.53 3.97 -14.23
C GLU A 12 7.03 2.85 -13.32
N ASN A 13 7.84 2.39 -12.36
CA ASN A 13 7.43 1.30 -11.47
C ASN A 13 6.58 1.79 -10.28
N LEU A 14 6.65 3.08 -9.94
CA LEU A 14 5.82 3.71 -8.91
C LEU A 14 4.48 4.22 -9.46
N SER A 15 4.31 4.39 -10.77
CA SER A 15 3.09 4.95 -11.37
C SER A 15 1.83 4.09 -11.16
N GLY A 16 2.01 2.83 -10.76
CA GLY A 16 0.94 1.90 -10.38
C GLY A 16 0.98 1.51 -8.90
N ASP A 17 1.45 2.40 -8.03
CA ASP A 17 1.59 2.15 -6.59
C ASP A 17 0.91 3.23 -5.75
N TYR A 18 -0.41 3.08 -5.58
CA TYR A 18 -1.22 4.00 -4.78
C TYR A 18 -1.63 3.32 -3.48
N VAL A 19 -1.34 3.96 -2.35
CA VAL A 19 -1.75 3.48 -1.02
C VAL A 19 -2.67 4.51 -0.40
N MET A 20 -3.90 4.10 -0.09
CA MET A 20 -4.83 4.89 0.70
C MET A 20 -4.81 4.40 2.14
N LEU A 21 -4.73 5.34 3.07
CA LEU A 21 -4.81 5.10 4.51
C LEU A 21 -5.98 5.88 5.06
N CYS A 22 -6.79 5.25 5.91
CA CYS A 22 -7.85 5.91 6.65
C CYS A 22 -7.61 5.74 8.14
N LEU A 23 -7.60 6.85 8.88
CA LEU A 23 -7.29 6.88 10.30
C LEU A 23 -8.10 7.95 11.04
N THR A 24 -8.21 7.76 12.35
CA THR A 24 -8.76 8.74 13.27
C THR A 24 -7.75 9.82 13.63
N ALA A 25 -8.26 11.00 13.92
CA ALA A 25 -7.59 12.04 14.68
C ALA A 25 -7.96 11.85 16.17
N ILE A 26 -6.95 11.46 16.95
CA ILE A 26 -7.10 11.21 18.39
C ILE A 26 -7.59 12.47 19.11
N GLY A 27 -8.63 12.32 19.93
CA GLY A 27 -9.31 13.41 20.63
C GLY A 27 -10.30 14.23 19.79
N PHE A 28 -10.55 13.85 18.53
CA PHE A 28 -11.49 14.56 17.65
C PHE A 28 -12.57 13.66 17.06
N ASN A 29 -12.20 12.50 16.51
CA ASN A 29 -13.13 11.57 15.85
C ASN A 29 -12.78 10.09 16.11
N ASP A 30 -12.10 9.82 17.22
CA ASP A 30 -11.63 8.49 17.65
C ASP A 30 -12.64 7.71 18.50
N GLU A 31 -13.73 8.32 18.94
CA GLU A 31 -14.84 7.60 19.56
C GLU A 31 -15.68 6.85 18.52
N ASN A 32 -15.95 5.56 18.76
CA ASN A 32 -16.81 4.70 17.92
C ASN A 32 -16.48 4.77 16.41
N HIS A 33 -15.19 4.78 16.08
CA HIS A 33 -14.71 5.01 14.71
C HIS A 33 -14.67 3.74 13.85
N ASP A 34 -14.66 2.55 14.46
CA ASP A 34 -14.54 1.25 13.77
C ASP A 34 -15.57 1.06 12.64
N PRO A 35 -16.88 1.38 12.82
CA PRO A 35 -17.85 1.28 11.73
C PRO A 35 -17.52 2.16 10.51
N LYS A 36 -16.90 3.33 10.73
CA LYS A 36 -16.47 4.24 9.66
C LYS A 36 -15.26 3.69 8.92
N LEU A 37 -14.32 3.08 9.64
CA LEU A 37 -13.17 2.40 9.03
C LEU A 37 -13.60 1.16 8.23
N ALA A 38 -14.54 0.38 8.76
CA ALA A 38 -15.13 -0.74 8.04
C ALA A 38 -15.82 -0.25 6.75
N GLU A 39 -16.55 0.87 6.81
CA GLU A 39 -17.18 1.45 5.62
C GLU A 39 -16.16 1.96 4.60
N PHE A 40 -15.05 2.57 5.03
CA PHE A 40 -13.94 2.90 4.14
C PHE A 40 -13.44 1.66 3.39
N LEU A 41 -13.23 0.53 4.08
CA LEU A 41 -12.79 -0.71 3.45
C LEU A 41 -13.84 -1.27 2.48
N ARG A 42 -15.13 -1.23 2.83
CA ARG A 42 -16.21 -1.64 1.93
C ARG A 42 -16.26 -0.80 0.66
N ILE A 43 -16.09 0.53 0.79
CA ILE A 43 -16.01 1.43 -0.36
C ILE A 43 -14.80 1.08 -1.22
N ALA A 44 -13.62 0.93 -0.62
CA ALA A 44 -12.41 0.57 -1.34
C ALA A 44 -12.59 -0.75 -2.12
N LEU A 45 -13.19 -1.77 -1.50
CA LEU A 45 -13.45 -3.08 -2.11
C LEU A 45 -14.35 -3.03 -3.35
N ARG A 46 -15.18 -1.99 -3.53
CA ARG A 46 -15.97 -1.80 -4.76
C ARG A 46 -15.12 -1.45 -5.98
N HIS A 47 -13.87 -1.03 -5.76
CA HIS A 47 -12.94 -0.55 -6.77
C HIS A 47 -11.72 -1.47 -6.95
N ASP A 48 -11.85 -2.75 -6.58
CA ASP A 48 -10.88 -3.82 -6.83
C ASP A 48 -9.43 -3.54 -6.35
N PRO A 49 -9.21 -3.26 -5.06
CA PRO A 49 -7.87 -3.05 -4.53
C PRO A 49 -7.05 -4.34 -4.66
N VAL A 50 -5.75 -4.19 -4.90
CA VAL A 50 -4.80 -5.33 -4.91
C VAL A 50 -4.41 -5.76 -3.50
N ASN A 51 -4.67 -4.93 -2.49
CA ASN A 51 -4.51 -5.30 -1.09
C ASN A 51 -5.41 -4.42 -0.21
N ILE A 52 -5.89 -4.96 0.90
CA ILE A 52 -6.48 -4.21 2.01
C ILE A 52 -5.94 -4.75 3.33
N GLY A 53 -5.92 -3.91 4.36
CA GLY A 53 -5.52 -4.36 5.69
C GLY A 53 -6.01 -3.47 6.82
N ALA A 54 -6.05 -4.05 8.00
CA ALA A 54 -6.37 -3.41 9.28
C ALA A 54 -5.26 -3.72 10.27
N ILE A 55 -4.70 -2.70 10.93
CA ILE A 55 -3.53 -2.87 11.83
C ILE A 55 -3.79 -3.81 13.00
N SER A 56 -5.06 -3.98 13.37
CA SER A 56 -5.57 -4.84 14.45
C SER A 56 -5.59 -6.32 14.09
N HIS A 57 -5.62 -6.67 12.79
CA HIS A 57 -5.92 -8.04 12.37
C HIS A 57 -4.95 -8.60 11.33
N GLY A 58 -4.58 -7.82 10.31
CA GLY A 58 -3.79 -8.31 9.19
C GLY A 58 -4.25 -7.74 7.85
N ASN A 59 -4.03 -8.52 6.80
CA ASN A 59 -4.37 -8.14 5.43
C ASN A 59 -5.07 -9.26 4.66
N MET A 60 -5.56 -8.97 3.45
CA MET A 60 -6.32 -9.94 2.65
C MET A 60 -5.49 -11.12 2.08
N TYR A 61 -4.19 -11.17 2.35
CA TYR A 61 -3.32 -12.32 2.07
C TYR A 61 -3.06 -13.19 3.30
N SER A 62 -3.41 -12.74 4.50
CA SER A 62 -3.36 -13.52 5.74
C SER A 62 -4.75 -13.95 6.24
N SER A 63 -5.80 -13.24 5.84
CA SER A 63 -7.20 -13.46 6.25
C SER A 63 -8.15 -13.20 5.07
N SER A 64 -9.42 -13.56 5.19
CA SER A 64 -10.45 -13.18 4.21
C SER A 64 -10.67 -11.66 4.19
N LYS A 65 -11.23 -11.14 3.10
CA LYS A 65 -11.56 -9.70 2.98
C LYS A 65 -12.58 -9.29 4.04
N GLU A 66 -13.55 -10.18 4.29
CA GLU A 66 -14.62 -10.02 5.27
C GLU A 66 -14.06 -9.89 6.68
N GLU A 67 -13.14 -10.79 7.07
CA GLU A 67 -12.47 -10.71 8.38
C GLU A 67 -11.67 -9.41 8.56
N VAL A 68 -11.00 -8.93 7.51
CA VAL A 68 -10.27 -7.65 7.54
C VAL A 68 -11.23 -6.48 7.76
N VAL A 69 -12.41 -6.49 7.11
CA VAL A 69 -13.45 -5.46 7.28
C VAL A 69 -14.07 -5.52 8.67
N ASP A 70 -14.40 -6.71 9.16
CA ASP A 70 -15.07 -6.92 10.45
C ASP A 70 -14.17 -6.55 11.64
N ASN A 71 -12.84 -6.64 11.45
CA ASN A 71 -11.85 -6.26 12.46
C ASN A 71 -11.23 -4.87 12.21
N ALA A 72 -11.86 -4.02 11.39
CA ALA A 72 -11.37 -2.68 11.11
C ALA A 72 -11.25 -1.83 12.39
N HIS A 73 -10.02 -1.44 12.74
CA HIS A 73 -9.75 -0.66 13.95
C HIS A 73 -8.48 0.18 13.82
N GLY A 74 -8.50 1.40 14.37
CA GLY A 74 -7.38 2.34 14.41
C GLY A 74 -6.99 2.90 13.05
N ILE A 75 -6.33 2.08 12.22
CA ILE A 75 -5.87 2.46 10.87
C ILE A 75 -6.16 1.32 9.90
N VAL A 76 -6.79 1.66 8.79
CA VAL A 76 -7.05 0.72 7.68
C VAL A 76 -6.43 1.22 6.39
N HIS A 77 -6.16 0.29 5.48
CA HIS A 77 -5.40 0.52 4.27
C HIS A 77 -6.07 -0.11 3.06
N ALA A 78 -5.92 0.52 1.90
CA ALA A 78 -6.23 -0.04 0.60
C ALA A 78 -5.13 0.30 -0.40
N VAL A 79 -4.79 -0.64 -1.29
CA VAL A 79 -3.73 -0.48 -2.28
C VAL A 79 -4.33 -0.63 -3.68
N PHE A 80 -4.04 0.33 -4.54
CA PHE A 80 -4.54 0.39 -5.91
C PHE A 80 -3.39 0.51 -6.91
N VAL A 81 -3.67 0.10 -8.15
CA VAL A 81 -2.67 0.06 -9.23
C VAL A 81 -3.01 0.97 -10.41
N LYS A 82 -4.17 1.65 -10.36
CA LYS A 82 -4.65 2.59 -11.38
C LYS A 82 -5.21 3.86 -10.74
N GLN A 83 -5.05 5.00 -11.42
CA GLN A 83 -5.61 6.29 -11.00
C GLN A 83 -7.13 6.25 -10.91
N ASP A 84 -7.82 5.60 -11.85
CA ASP A 84 -9.29 5.54 -11.86
C ASP A 84 -9.86 4.91 -10.58
N GLN A 85 -9.21 3.86 -10.06
CA GLN A 85 -9.60 3.22 -8.80
C GLN A 85 -9.51 4.21 -7.62
N VAL A 86 -8.45 5.02 -7.59
CA VAL A 86 -8.24 6.05 -6.56
C VAL A 86 -9.29 7.15 -6.70
N ILE A 87 -9.54 7.63 -7.92
CA ILE A 87 -10.51 8.69 -8.21
C ILE A 87 -11.92 8.27 -7.78
N ASP A 88 -12.35 7.08 -8.17
CA ASP A 88 -13.70 6.60 -7.88
C ASP A 88 -13.87 6.27 -6.40
N THR A 89 -12.83 5.73 -5.75
CA THR A 89 -12.80 5.54 -4.29
C THR A 89 -12.94 6.89 -3.56
N LEU A 90 -12.19 7.91 -3.98
CA LEU A 90 -12.26 9.25 -3.37
C LEU A 90 -13.64 9.90 -3.51
N LYS A 91 -14.27 9.80 -4.69
CA LYS A 91 -15.63 10.32 -4.92
C LYS A 91 -16.66 9.64 -4.03
N ASP A 92 -16.56 8.32 -3.88
CA ASP A 92 -17.45 7.56 -3.02
C ASP A 92 -17.24 7.90 -1.53
N LEU A 93 -15.99 8.12 -1.12
CA LEU A 93 -15.66 8.53 0.25
C LEU A 93 -16.18 9.93 0.58
N GLU A 94 -16.05 10.88 -0.35
CA GLU A 94 -16.60 12.23 -0.21
C GLU A 94 -18.12 12.17 -0.07
N LYS A 95 -18.80 11.39 -0.92
CA LYS A 95 -20.25 11.18 -0.84
C LYS A 95 -20.68 10.51 0.48
N ALA A 96 -19.87 9.59 1.00
CA ALA A 96 -20.15 8.89 2.25
C ALA A 96 -19.98 9.79 3.49
N GLY A 97 -19.19 10.87 3.40
CA GLY A 97 -19.08 11.87 4.47
C GLY A 97 -18.63 11.28 5.81
N LEU A 98 -17.73 10.29 5.80
CA LEU A 98 -17.35 9.53 7.00
C LEU A 98 -16.71 10.40 8.10
N GLY A 99 -16.20 11.58 7.74
CA GLY A 99 -15.52 12.49 8.66
C GLY A 99 -14.19 11.92 9.16
N MET A 100 -13.53 11.09 8.36
CA MET A 100 -12.25 10.45 8.65
C MET A 100 -11.11 11.09 7.86
N SER A 101 -9.89 11.02 8.39
CA SER A 101 -8.70 11.47 7.65
C SER A 101 -8.30 10.41 6.64
N VAL A 102 -8.10 10.82 5.38
CA VAL A 102 -7.67 9.95 4.29
C VAL A 102 -6.35 10.47 3.73
N VAL A 103 -5.34 9.61 3.67
CA VAL A 103 -4.03 9.89 3.06
C VAL A 103 -3.92 9.08 1.79
N VAL A 104 -3.52 9.72 0.69
CA VAL A 104 -3.22 9.07 -0.58
C VAL A 104 -1.71 9.19 -0.84
N SER A 105 -1.01 8.06 -0.80
CA SER A 105 0.41 7.97 -1.18
C SER A 105 0.53 7.54 -2.64
N GLY A 106 1.45 8.17 -3.37
CA GLY A 106 1.77 7.85 -4.77
C GLY A 106 2.77 8.89 -5.31
N ILE A 107 3.03 8.87 -6.62
CA ILE A 107 3.76 9.97 -7.28
C ILE A 107 2.92 11.24 -7.15
N PHE A 108 3.54 12.33 -6.68
CA PHE A 108 2.82 13.52 -6.22
C PHE A 108 1.91 14.11 -7.31
N GLU A 109 2.45 14.32 -8.51
CA GLU A 109 1.71 14.87 -9.65
C GLU A 109 0.54 13.95 -10.06
N LYS A 110 0.70 12.63 -9.92
CA LYS A 110 -0.35 11.66 -10.22
C LYS A 110 -1.44 11.60 -9.17
N VAL A 111 -1.09 11.84 -7.91
CA VAL A 111 -2.08 11.99 -6.83
C VAL A 111 -2.85 13.29 -6.99
N ASP A 112 -2.18 14.40 -7.31
CA ASP A 112 -2.86 15.68 -7.57
C ASP A 112 -3.85 15.56 -8.75
N GLU A 113 -3.45 14.91 -9.86
CA GLU A 113 -4.37 14.59 -10.97
C GLU A 113 -5.61 13.79 -10.49
N CYS A 114 -5.44 12.85 -9.56
CA CYS A 114 -6.56 12.08 -9.00
C CYS A 114 -7.49 12.96 -8.14
N LEU A 115 -6.92 13.81 -7.29
CA LEU A 115 -7.66 14.72 -6.42
C LEU A 115 -8.48 15.71 -7.25
N ASP A 116 -7.87 16.34 -8.25
CA ASP A 116 -8.55 17.28 -9.16
C ASP A 116 -9.73 16.62 -9.88
N LYS A 117 -9.54 15.40 -10.41
CA LYS A 117 -10.61 14.63 -11.08
C LYS A 117 -11.70 14.14 -10.12
N ALA A 118 -11.39 14.02 -8.84
CA ALA A 118 -12.37 13.76 -7.79
C ALA A 118 -13.07 15.05 -7.29
N GLY A 119 -12.64 16.24 -7.74
CA GLY A 119 -13.17 17.52 -7.26
C GLY A 119 -12.65 17.91 -5.87
N LEU A 120 -11.52 17.33 -5.45
CA LEU A 120 -10.91 17.51 -4.14
C LEU A 120 -9.61 18.31 -4.25
N LYS A 121 -9.10 18.78 -3.10
CA LYS A 121 -7.78 19.40 -2.99
C LYS A 121 -7.03 18.76 -1.83
N HIS A 122 -5.71 18.61 -1.95
CA HIS A 122 -4.92 18.17 -0.81
C HIS A 122 -4.98 19.21 0.31
N HIS A 123 -5.00 18.76 1.56
CA HIS A 123 -4.85 19.63 2.72
C HIS A 123 -3.38 19.79 3.13
N THR A 124 -2.58 18.73 2.97
CA THR A 124 -1.18 18.69 3.38
C THR A 124 -0.40 17.74 2.47
N ALA A 125 0.84 18.09 2.17
CA ALA A 125 1.78 17.29 1.40
C ALA A 125 2.95 16.84 2.28
N ASN A 126 3.34 15.57 2.15
CA ASN A 126 4.53 15.02 2.78
C ASN A 126 5.47 14.47 1.71
N PHE A 127 6.75 14.81 1.80
CA PHE A 127 7.79 14.34 0.88
C PHE A 127 8.80 13.48 1.60
N SER A 128 9.13 12.33 1.01
CA SER A 128 10.23 11.52 1.52
C SER A 128 11.56 12.11 1.04
N LEU A 129 12.45 12.43 1.99
CA LEU A 129 13.82 12.87 1.69
C LEU A 129 14.79 11.69 1.45
N GLY A 130 14.30 10.46 1.44
CA GLY A 130 15.13 9.27 1.27
C GLY A 130 15.85 8.81 2.54
N ILE A 131 16.79 7.88 2.36
CA ILE A 131 17.59 7.30 3.43
C ILE A 131 18.95 8.02 3.49
N TRP A 132 19.32 8.50 4.68
CA TRP A 132 20.56 9.25 4.92
C TRP A 132 21.53 8.43 5.78
N GLY A 133 22.84 8.65 5.60
CA GLY A 133 23.91 7.99 6.37
C GLY A 133 24.66 6.92 5.57
N LYS A 134 24.98 5.79 6.22
CA LYS A 134 25.79 4.67 5.66
C LYS A 134 25.02 3.84 4.63
N THR A 135 24.57 4.48 3.56
CA THR A 135 23.73 3.87 2.51
C THR A 135 24.44 2.73 1.75
N GLU A 136 25.77 2.68 1.78
CA GLU A 136 26.59 1.59 1.26
C GLU A 136 26.36 0.24 1.98
N LYS A 137 25.77 0.27 3.19
CA LYS A 137 25.40 -0.93 3.94
C LYS A 137 24.01 -1.46 3.60
N LEU A 138 23.23 -0.71 2.82
CA LEU A 138 21.88 -1.14 2.44
C LEU A 138 21.95 -2.24 1.39
N PRO A 139 20.90 -3.07 1.28
CA PRO A 139 20.72 -3.96 0.14
C PRO A 139 20.73 -3.21 -1.20
N GLY A 140 20.95 -3.95 -2.29
CA GLY A 140 20.82 -3.43 -3.65
C GLY A 140 19.44 -2.80 -3.91
N ASN A 141 19.38 -1.88 -4.87
CA ASN A 141 18.15 -1.15 -5.20
C ASN A 141 16.97 -2.07 -5.52
N ASP A 142 17.21 -3.15 -6.26
CA ASP A 142 16.19 -4.14 -6.61
C ASP A 142 15.51 -4.78 -5.40
N ILE A 143 16.27 -5.03 -4.34
CA ILE A 143 15.72 -5.48 -3.06
C ILE A 143 14.99 -4.33 -2.35
N LEU A 144 15.59 -3.14 -2.31
CA LEU A 144 15.00 -1.99 -1.61
C LEU A 144 13.66 -1.56 -2.21
N GLU A 145 13.45 -1.70 -3.52
CA GLU A 145 12.20 -1.39 -4.20
C GLU A 145 11.01 -2.22 -3.68
N ILE A 146 11.27 -3.47 -3.26
CA ILE A 146 10.29 -4.36 -2.63
C ILE A 146 10.26 -4.15 -1.11
N HIS A 147 11.42 -4.10 -0.47
CA HIS A 147 11.57 -3.98 0.98
C HIS A 147 10.88 -2.74 1.55
N THR A 148 10.97 -1.61 0.84
CA THR A 148 10.37 -0.33 1.27
C THR A 148 8.85 -0.26 1.09
N MET A 149 8.22 -1.19 0.35
CA MET A 149 6.76 -1.18 0.19
C MET A 149 6.01 -1.35 1.51
N CYS A 150 6.53 -2.15 2.44
CA CYS A 150 5.91 -2.33 3.77
C CYS A 150 6.06 -1.08 4.66
N GLY A 151 7.01 -0.19 4.38
CA GLY A 151 7.28 1.00 5.20
C GLY A 151 7.95 0.72 6.55
N HIS A 152 7.63 -0.41 7.18
CA HIS A 152 8.25 -0.89 8.41
C HIS A 152 9.46 -1.80 8.19
N ALA A 153 9.84 -2.06 6.93
CA ALA A 153 10.94 -2.96 6.59
C ALA A 153 10.78 -4.42 7.09
N MET A 154 9.53 -4.88 7.30
CA MET A 154 9.25 -6.25 7.79
C MET A 154 9.50 -7.34 6.75
N ILE A 155 9.55 -7.00 5.46
CA ILE A 155 9.81 -7.96 4.39
C ILE A 155 11.32 -8.18 4.28
N SER A 156 11.82 -9.30 4.80
CA SER A 156 13.26 -9.52 4.86
C SER A 156 13.93 -9.51 3.47
N ALA A 157 15.12 -8.93 3.37
CA ALA A 157 15.91 -8.92 2.15
C ALA A 157 16.22 -10.34 1.64
N ASN A 158 16.41 -11.30 2.56
CA ASN A 158 16.70 -12.69 2.21
C ASN A 158 15.48 -13.40 1.62
N LEU A 159 14.27 -13.12 2.12
CA LEU A 159 13.05 -13.67 1.54
C LEU A 159 12.82 -13.12 0.13
N ILE A 160 13.07 -11.82 -0.10
CA ILE A 160 12.97 -11.21 -1.43
C ILE A 160 13.93 -11.90 -2.42
N LYS A 161 15.19 -12.13 -2.01
CA LYS A 161 16.16 -12.87 -2.83
C LYS A 161 15.69 -14.29 -3.15
N SER A 162 15.25 -15.03 -2.13
CA SER A 162 14.73 -16.39 -2.29
C SER A 162 13.57 -16.44 -3.28
N MET A 163 12.63 -15.49 -3.19
CA MET A 163 11.51 -15.38 -4.12
C MET A 163 11.97 -15.06 -5.55
N ALA A 164 12.96 -14.17 -5.72
CA ALA A 164 13.54 -13.90 -7.04
C ALA A 164 14.23 -15.14 -7.64
N ASP A 165 14.96 -15.92 -6.83
CA ASP A 165 15.61 -17.17 -7.25
C ASP A 165 14.59 -18.26 -7.63
N GLU A 166 13.47 -18.36 -6.92
CA GLU A 166 12.39 -19.27 -7.26
C GLU A 166 11.69 -18.89 -8.58
N VAL A 167 11.54 -17.60 -8.86
CA VAL A 167 11.05 -17.12 -10.16
C VAL A 167 12.07 -17.41 -11.26
N LYS A 168 13.36 -17.13 -11.02
CA LYS A 168 14.46 -17.38 -11.97
C LYS A 168 14.58 -18.85 -12.36
N THR A 169 14.39 -19.76 -11.40
CA THR A 169 14.45 -21.21 -11.63
C THR A 169 13.14 -21.81 -12.15
N GLY A 170 12.09 -20.99 -12.33
CA GLY A 170 10.78 -21.45 -12.80
C GLY A 170 9.98 -22.27 -11.79
N ARG A 171 10.40 -22.31 -10.52
CA ARG A 171 9.68 -23.02 -9.45
C ARG A 171 8.42 -22.29 -8.98
N LYS A 172 8.41 -20.96 -9.11
CA LYS A 172 7.24 -20.11 -8.84
C LYS A 172 7.02 -19.12 -9.98
N THR A 173 5.76 -18.75 -10.20
CA THR A 173 5.45 -17.55 -10.98
C THR A 173 5.78 -16.31 -10.15
N ALA A 174 5.98 -15.16 -10.80
CA ALA A 174 6.24 -13.92 -10.09
C ALA A 174 5.06 -13.48 -9.21
N ASP A 175 3.83 -13.77 -9.64
CA ASP A 175 2.62 -13.49 -8.86
C ASP A 175 2.55 -14.36 -7.60
N ASP A 176 2.85 -15.65 -7.70
CA ASP A 176 2.87 -16.54 -6.54
C ASP A 176 3.99 -16.17 -5.56
N ALA A 177 5.14 -15.77 -6.09
CA ALA A 177 6.24 -15.28 -5.27
C ALA A 177 5.89 -13.96 -4.55
N ALA A 178 5.20 -13.03 -5.22
CA ALA A 178 4.71 -11.80 -4.59
C ALA A 178 3.66 -12.07 -3.50
N LYS A 179 2.78 -13.05 -3.70
CA LYS A 179 1.80 -13.49 -2.68
C LYS A 179 2.45 -14.10 -1.43
N VAL A 180 3.64 -14.69 -1.55
CA VAL A 180 4.42 -15.14 -0.37
C VAL A 180 4.95 -13.95 0.44
N LEU A 181 5.27 -12.83 -0.22
CA LEU A 181 5.76 -11.62 0.44
C LEU A 181 4.66 -10.81 1.13
N ALA A 182 3.45 -10.80 0.58
CA ALA A 182 2.37 -9.92 1.03
C ALA A 182 1.97 -10.09 2.52
N PRO A 183 1.84 -11.31 3.07
CA PRO A 183 1.53 -11.51 4.49
C PRO A 183 2.56 -10.93 5.46
N GLN A 184 3.82 -10.76 5.03
CA GLN A 184 4.89 -10.20 5.86
C GLN A 184 4.66 -8.70 6.17
N CYS A 185 3.80 -8.04 5.38
CA CYS A 185 3.34 -6.69 5.64
C CYS A 185 2.01 -6.72 6.40
N ALA A 186 2.07 -6.87 7.72
CA ALA A 186 0.89 -7.05 8.58
C ALA A 186 -0.21 -5.98 8.39
N CYS A 187 0.15 -4.72 8.11
CA CYS A 187 -0.82 -3.63 7.92
C CYS A 187 -1.52 -3.61 6.55
N GLY A 188 -1.06 -4.40 5.57
CA GLY A 188 -1.70 -4.52 4.25
C GLY A 188 -1.39 -3.43 3.22
N ILE A 189 -0.33 -2.63 3.40
CA ILE A 189 0.06 -1.63 2.38
C ILE A 189 0.89 -2.20 1.23
N PHE A 190 1.34 -3.45 1.31
CA PHE A 190 2.20 -4.05 0.28
C PHE A 190 1.45 -4.17 -1.05
N ASN A 191 2.13 -3.84 -2.16
CA ASN A 191 1.59 -3.94 -3.51
C ASN A 191 2.14 -5.19 -4.22
N PRO A 192 1.40 -6.32 -4.22
CA PRO A 192 1.87 -7.58 -4.79
C PRO A 192 2.04 -7.50 -6.31
N ASP A 193 1.19 -6.75 -7.02
CA ASP A 193 1.32 -6.56 -8.48
C ASP A 193 2.64 -5.87 -8.84
N ARG A 194 3.01 -4.83 -8.10
CA ARG A 194 4.30 -4.16 -8.27
C ARG A 194 5.45 -5.11 -7.93
N ALA A 195 5.32 -5.87 -6.84
CA ALA A 195 6.35 -6.82 -6.43
C ALA A 195 6.58 -7.91 -7.48
N ALA A 196 5.53 -8.45 -8.10
CA ALA A 196 5.65 -9.45 -9.17
C ALA A 196 6.44 -8.92 -10.38
N LYS A 197 6.18 -7.67 -10.79
CA LYS A 197 6.94 -7.00 -11.87
C LYS A 197 8.42 -6.86 -11.52
N LEU A 198 8.72 -6.45 -10.29
CA LEU A 198 10.10 -6.30 -9.80
C LEU A 198 10.82 -7.65 -9.68
N LEU A 199 10.16 -8.69 -9.16
CA LEU A 199 10.71 -10.05 -9.09
C LEU A 199 11.01 -10.61 -10.49
N THR A 200 10.14 -10.36 -11.47
CA THR A 200 10.38 -10.72 -12.87
C THR A 200 11.63 -10.03 -13.42
N ALA A 201 11.82 -8.74 -13.12
CA ALA A 201 13.01 -8.00 -13.54
C ALA A 201 14.29 -8.51 -12.86
N MET A 202 14.21 -8.88 -11.57
CA MET A 202 15.32 -9.50 -10.83
C MET A 202 15.71 -10.85 -11.42
N ALA A 203 14.74 -11.69 -11.78
CA ALA A 203 14.97 -13.03 -12.31
C ALA A 203 15.63 -13.04 -13.71
N LYS A 204 15.55 -11.94 -14.46
CA LYS A 204 16.18 -11.77 -15.78
C LYS A 204 17.66 -11.38 -15.70
N LYS A 205 18.17 -11.01 -14.51
CA LYS A 205 19.58 -10.71 -14.28
C LYS A 205 20.35 -12.00 -14.00
#